data_AF-X1SLM7-F1
#
_entry.id   AF-X1SLM7-F1
#
_cell.length_a   1.000
_cell.length_b   1.000
_cell.length_c   1.000
_cell.angle_alpha   90.00
_cell.angle_beta   90.00
_cell.angle_gamma   90.00
#
_symmetry.space_group_name_H-M   'P 1'
#
loop_
_entity.id
_entity.type
_entity.pdbx_description
1 polymer ?
#
loop_
_entity_poly.entity_id
_entity_poly.type
_entity_poly.pdbx_seq_one_letter_code
_entity_poly.pdbx_strand_id
1 'polypeptide(L)'
;MSEVLTIQGVGKDNHMRSDYPDENNGTFPSLWVGFSNYPYICRGLIEFPIVWGTDIPAGARIISAVLSLNLTTVYGTDNYTASRLLRLDWSELQSTWSIYKTGSNWGTAGCDNAITDYTPTDAVAISIGSIGWKDWVITEQVKTAQGLGINVGIRVAGATVSGGLNKRIYAQSKEYGTATDRP
;
A
#
# COMPACT_ATOMS: atom_id res chain seq x y z
N MET A 1 0.85 29.25 9.78
CA MET A 1 -0.39 28.47 9.89
C MET A 1 -0.13 27.13 9.22
N SER A 2 -0.41 26.01 9.88
CA SER A 2 -0.35 24.68 9.27
C SER A 2 -1.75 24.28 8.84
N GLU A 3 -1.91 23.85 7.59
CA GLU A 3 -3.17 23.32 7.06
C GLU A 3 -3.15 21.80 7.13
N VAL A 4 -4.31 21.18 7.37
CA VAL A 4 -4.50 19.73 7.32
C VAL A 4 -5.35 19.43 6.10
N LEU A 5 -4.81 18.64 5.19
CA LEU A 5 -5.48 18.16 3.99
C LEU A 5 -5.75 16.67 4.14
N THR A 6 -7.00 16.27 3.89
CA THR A 6 -7.37 14.86 3.76
C THR A 6 -7.57 14.54 2.29
N ILE A 7 -6.81 13.56 1.80
CA ILE A 7 -6.97 13.01 0.46
C ILE A 7 -7.55 11.62 0.64
N GLN A 8 -8.76 11.44 0.17
CA GLN A 8 -9.54 10.22 0.32
C GLN A 8 -9.92 9.70 -1.05
N GLY A 9 -9.94 8.38 -1.20
CA GLY A 9 -10.12 7.77 -2.51
C GLY A 9 -8.79 7.74 -3.25
N VAL A 10 -8.10 6.62 -3.13
CA VAL A 10 -6.88 6.32 -3.89
C VAL A 10 -7.20 6.22 -5.38
N GLY A 11 -6.23 6.61 -6.21
CA GLY A 11 -6.37 6.48 -7.66
C GLY A 11 -6.28 5.03 -8.11
N LYS A 12 -5.41 4.26 -7.46
CA LYS A 12 -5.23 2.82 -7.70
C LYS A 12 -4.98 2.08 -6.38
N ASP A 13 -5.61 0.95 -6.16
CA ASP A 13 -5.20 -0.05 -5.18
C ASP A 13 -5.39 -1.49 -5.69
N ASN A 14 -4.59 -2.40 -5.15
CA ASN A 14 -4.70 -3.82 -5.46
C ASN A 14 -4.06 -4.60 -4.31
N HIS A 15 -4.46 -5.86 -4.15
CA HIS A 15 -3.67 -6.82 -3.39
C HIS A 15 -3.22 -7.98 -4.27
N MET A 16 -1.96 -8.37 -4.13
CA MET A 16 -1.37 -9.48 -4.87
C MET A 16 -1.18 -10.65 -3.92
N ARG A 17 -1.35 -11.88 -4.43
CA ARG A 17 -1.26 -13.09 -3.63
C ARG A 17 -0.34 -14.11 -4.27
N SER A 18 0.54 -14.73 -3.47
CA SER A 18 1.49 -15.70 -3.99
C SER A 18 0.88 -17.06 -4.36
N ASP A 19 -0.31 -17.39 -3.85
CA ASP A 19 -1.01 -18.65 -4.18
C ASP A 19 -1.80 -18.60 -5.49
N TYR A 20 -2.17 -17.40 -5.95
CA TYR A 20 -2.80 -17.17 -7.24
C TYR A 20 -1.98 -16.11 -8.00
N PRO A 21 -0.80 -16.50 -8.52
CA PRO A 21 0.20 -15.52 -8.91
C PRO A 21 -0.17 -14.70 -10.15
N ASP A 22 -1.15 -15.18 -10.92
CA ASP A 22 -1.63 -14.55 -12.15
C ASP A 22 -3.04 -13.96 -12.01
N GLU A 23 -3.61 -13.96 -10.80
CA GLU A 23 -4.89 -13.31 -10.52
C GLU A 23 -4.71 -11.84 -10.13
N ASN A 24 -5.58 -10.99 -10.69
CA ASN A 24 -5.70 -9.59 -10.34
C ASN A 24 -6.83 -9.42 -9.32
N ASN A 25 -6.63 -8.55 -8.31
CA ASN A 25 -7.64 -8.24 -7.30
C ASN A 25 -7.93 -6.73 -7.20
N GLY A 26 -7.68 -5.97 -8.27
CA GLY A 26 -7.83 -4.51 -8.27
C GLY A 26 -9.27 -4.03 -8.13
N THR A 27 -10.25 -4.92 -8.28
CA THR A 27 -11.68 -4.61 -8.09
C THR A 27 -12.25 -5.20 -6.80
N PHE A 28 -11.41 -5.81 -5.95
CA PHE A 28 -11.87 -6.51 -4.75
C PHE A 28 -12.12 -5.50 -3.62
N PRO A 29 -13.23 -5.58 -2.87
CA PRO A 29 -13.59 -4.59 -1.86
C PRO A 29 -12.68 -4.58 -0.62
N SER A 30 -11.64 -5.42 -0.58
CA SER A 30 -10.69 -5.50 0.52
C SER A 30 -9.26 -5.73 0.01
N LEU A 31 -8.31 -5.07 0.67
CA LEU A 31 -6.88 -5.24 0.47
C LEU A 31 -6.34 -6.22 1.50
N TRP A 32 -5.69 -7.29 1.03
CA TRP A 32 -5.13 -8.31 1.90
C TRP A 32 -3.63 -8.12 2.03
N VAL A 33 -3.10 -8.18 3.26
CA VAL A 33 -1.67 -8.00 3.52
C VAL A 33 -1.20 -8.98 4.59
N GLY A 34 -0.03 -9.59 4.41
CA GLY A 34 0.60 -10.45 5.39
C GLY A 34 0.62 -11.92 4.99
N PHE A 35 0.72 -12.81 5.97
CA PHE A 35 0.95 -14.25 5.75
C PHE A 35 -0.27 -15.10 6.15
N SER A 36 -0.62 -16.08 5.33
CA SER A 36 -1.72 -17.03 5.57
C SER A 36 -1.20 -18.36 6.14
N ASN A 37 -2.02 -19.05 6.93
CA ASN A 37 -1.71 -20.40 7.43
C ASN A 37 -1.69 -21.48 6.31
N TYR A 38 -2.31 -21.19 5.16
CA TYR A 38 -2.03 -21.90 3.92
C TYR A 38 -0.92 -21.10 3.26
N PRO A 39 0.34 -21.55 3.26
CA PRO A 39 1.56 -20.72 3.28
C PRO A 39 1.75 -19.81 2.06
N TYR A 40 0.95 -18.76 1.95
CA TYR A 40 1.00 -17.74 0.93
C TYR A 40 1.05 -16.35 1.54
N ILE A 41 1.58 -15.42 0.75
CA ILE A 41 1.82 -14.04 1.14
C ILE A 41 0.89 -13.15 0.33
N CYS A 42 0.30 -12.17 1.00
CA CYS A 42 -0.46 -11.09 0.40
C CYS A 42 0.30 -9.77 0.57
N ARG A 43 0.28 -8.91 -0.45
CA ARG A 43 0.85 -7.55 -0.40
C ARG A 43 -0.12 -6.56 -1.01
N GLY A 44 -0.30 -5.43 -0.35
CA GLY A 44 -1.12 -4.32 -0.83
C GLY A 44 -0.30 -3.32 -1.62
N LEU A 45 -0.85 -2.83 -2.72
CA LEU A 45 -0.36 -1.70 -3.49
C LEU A 45 -1.41 -0.60 -3.44
N ILE A 46 -0.99 0.63 -3.18
CA ILE A 46 -1.86 1.79 -3.04
C ILE A 46 -1.17 2.98 -3.70
N GLU A 47 -1.89 3.76 -4.50
CA GLU A 47 -1.38 4.98 -5.12
C GLU A 47 -2.39 6.13 -5.02
N PHE A 48 -1.90 7.27 -4.53
CA PHE A 48 -2.66 8.53 -4.51
C PHE A 48 -2.20 9.41 -5.68
N PRO A 49 -3.12 9.80 -6.60
CA PRO A 49 -2.83 10.67 -7.72
C PRO A 49 -2.81 12.12 -7.25
N ILE A 50 -1.67 12.55 -6.71
CA ILE A 50 -1.51 13.91 -6.18
C ILE A 50 -1.18 14.87 -7.31
N VAL A 51 -2.00 15.90 -7.50
CA VAL A 51 -1.74 17.02 -8.39
C VAL A 51 -1.01 18.12 -7.61
N TRP A 52 0.33 18.05 -7.62
CA TRP A 52 1.19 19.06 -6.98
C TRP A 52 0.95 20.45 -7.55
N GLY A 53 0.77 21.45 -6.69
CA GLY A 53 0.37 22.81 -7.05
C GLY A 53 -1.14 23.03 -7.07
N THR A 54 -1.95 21.97 -7.02
CA THR A 54 -3.42 22.04 -6.93
C THR A 54 -3.92 21.41 -5.64
N ASP A 55 -3.74 20.10 -5.46
CA ASP A 55 -4.15 19.40 -4.24
C ASP A 55 -3.28 19.85 -3.06
N ILE A 56 -1.98 19.94 -3.29
CA ILE A 56 -1.01 20.47 -2.34
C ILE A 56 -0.44 21.75 -2.94
N PRO A 57 -0.65 22.94 -2.33
CA PRO A 57 -0.22 24.22 -2.90
C PRO A 57 1.26 24.27 -3.26
N ALA A 58 1.59 25.02 -4.31
CA ALA A 58 2.98 25.18 -4.74
C ALA A 58 3.83 25.82 -3.62
N GLY A 59 5.01 25.26 -3.36
CA GLY A 59 5.89 25.71 -2.28
C GLY A 59 5.45 25.30 -0.86
N ALA A 60 4.33 24.57 -0.71
CA ALA A 60 3.93 24.04 0.59
C ALA A 60 4.98 23.07 1.12
N ARG A 61 5.37 23.25 2.38
CA ARG A 61 6.25 22.33 3.09
C ARG A 61 5.43 21.25 3.75
N ILE A 62 5.69 19.99 3.41
CA ILE A 62 5.10 18.84 4.12
C ILE A 62 5.71 18.76 5.53
N ILE A 63 4.87 18.97 6.55
CA ILE A 63 5.25 18.85 7.97
C ILE A 63 5.06 17.41 8.43
N SER A 64 3.91 16.81 8.10
CA SER A 64 3.55 15.43 8.39
C SER A 64 2.65 14.89 7.28
N ALA A 65 2.75 13.59 7.00
CA ALA A 65 1.79 12.87 6.18
C ALA A 65 1.51 11.50 6.82
N VAL A 66 0.24 11.09 6.80
CA VAL A 66 -0.22 9.85 7.41
C VAL A 66 -1.02 9.07 6.37
N LEU A 67 -0.66 7.80 6.17
CA LEU A 67 -1.48 6.82 5.47
C LEU A 67 -2.38 6.14 6.51
N SER A 68 -3.69 6.24 6.33
CA SER A 68 -4.67 5.62 7.21
C SER A 68 -5.40 4.50 6.47
N LEU A 69 -5.47 3.30 7.04
CA LEU A 69 -6.24 2.18 6.50
C LEU A 69 -7.23 1.66 7.54
N ASN A 70 -8.49 1.48 7.15
CA ASN A 70 -9.49 0.89 8.02
C ASN A 70 -9.46 -0.65 7.92
N LEU A 71 -9.05 -1.31 9.00
CA LEU A 71 -8.96 -2.77 9.03
C LEU A 71 -10.27 -3.41 9.48
N THR A 72 -10.73 -4.40 8.74
CA THR A 72 -11.94 -5.20 9.06
C THR A 72 -11.58 -6.56 9.67
N THR A 73 -10.35 -7.03 9.49
CA THR A 73 -9.89 -8.31 10.03
C THR A 73 -8.41 -8.26 10.35
N VAL A 74 -8.02 -8.88 11.47
CA VAL A 74 -6.62 -9.08 11.88
C VAL A 74 -6.45 -10.50 12.42
N TYR A 75 -5.63 -11.30 11.76
CA TYR A 75 -5.24 -12.62 12.22
C TYR A 75 -3.94 -12.49 13.02
N GLY A 76 -4.04 -12.27 14.32
CA GLY A 76 -2.89 -12.17 15.22
C GLY A 76 -2.04 -10.89 15.05
N THR A 77 -1.19 -10.65 16.05
CA THR A 77 -0.32 -9.47 16.06
C THR A 77 0.94 -9.70 15.23
N ASP A 78 1.28 -8.72 14.39
CA ASP A 78 2.55 -8.64 13.64
C ASP A 78 2.90 -7.18 13.27
N ASN A 79 4.07 -6.98 12.66
CA ASN A 79 4.48 -5.72 12.08
C ASN A 79 4.12 -5.66 10.58
N TYR A 80 3.59 -4.51 10.17
CA TYR A 80 3.22 -4.23 8.79
C TYR A 80 3.91 -2.95 8.34
N THR A 81 4.61 -3.05 7.22
CA THR A 81 5.51 -2.02 6.70
C THR A 81 4.91 -1.36 5.47
N ALA A 82 4.79 -0.04 5.53
CA ALA A 82 4.55 0.82 4.38
C ALA A 82 5.91 1.23 3.78
N SER A 83 6.12 0.95 2.49
CA SER A 83 7.33 1.28 1.75
C SER A 83 6.97 2.00 0.46
N ARG A 84 7.82 2.91 -0.01
CA ARG A 84 7.56 3.60 -1.28
C ARG A 84 7.66 2.63 -2.45
N LEU A 85 6.67 2.67 -3.33
CA LEU A 85 6.64 1.96 -4.60
C LEU A 85 7.49 2.73 -5.63
N LEU A 86 8.33 2.01 -6.38
CA LEU A 86 9.21 2.60 -7.40
C LEU A 86 8.63 2.48 -8.81
N ARG A 87 7.76 1.49 -9.05
CA ARG A 87 7.03 1.30 -10.31
C ARG A 87 5.66 1.95 -10.23
N LEU A 88 5.57 3.25 -10.51
CA LEU A 88 4.30 3.97 -10.53
C LEU A 88 3.48 3.74 -11.82
N ASP A 89 4.09 3.13 -12.84
CA ASP A 89 3.44 2.74 -14.10
C ASP A 89 2.72 1.38 -14.01
N TRP A 90 2.61 0.80 -12.81
CA TRP A 90 1.77 -0.36 -12.56
C TRP A 90 0.31 -0.09 -12.89
N SER A 91 -0.36 -1.12 -13.39
CA SER A 91 -1.76 -1.07 -13.77
C SER A 91 -2.61 -1.82 -12.74
N GLU A 92 -3.56 -1.14 -12.15
CA GLU A 92 -4.46 -1.70 -11.15
C GLU A 92 -5.18 -2.96 -11.62
N LEU A 93 -5.72 -2.93 -12.83
CA LEU A 93 -6.52 -4.02 -13.40
C LEU A 93 -5.69 -5.09 -14.11
N GLN A 94 -4.35 -4.98 -14.09
CA GLN A 94 -3.44 -5.95 -14.73
C GLN A 94 -2.37 -6.49 -13.78
N SER A 95 -2.08 -5.79 -12.68
CA SER A 95 -1.06 -6.20 -11.73
C SER A 95 -1.45 -7.49 -11.00
N THR A 96 -0.52 -8.41 -10.91
CA THR A 96 -0.65 -9.70 -10.22
C THR A 96 0.62 -9.93 -9.41
N TRP A 97 0.74 -11.05 -8.72
CA TRP A 97 2.01 -11.41 -8.07
C TRP A 97 3.17 -11.52 -9.08
N SER A 98 2.92 -12.01 -10.28
CA SER A 98 3.94 -12.19 -11.32
C SER A 98 4.32 -10.89 -12.03
N ILE A 99 3.33 -10.02 -12.33
CA ILE A 99 3.51 -8.86 -13.22
C ILE A 99 2.95 -7.57 -12.61
N TYR A 100 3.52 -6.42 -12.94
CA TYR A 100 2.98 -5.11 -12.52
C TYR A 100 2.05 -4.48 -13.55
N LYS A 101 2.15 -4.93 -14.80
CA LYS A 101 1.26 -4.64 -15.93
C LYS A 101 1.49 -5.68 -17.02
N THR A 102 0.59 -5.75 -18.00
CA THR A 102 0.71 -6.70 -19.11
C THR A 102 2.08 -6.60 -19.80
N GLY A 103 2.77 -7.74 -19.92
CA GLY A 103 4.08 -7.83 -20.56
C GLY A 103 5.25 -7.29 -19.74
N SER A 104 5.07 -7.00 -18.45
CA SER A 104 6.17 -6.51 -17.59
C SER A 104 6.15 -7.14 -16.19
N ASN A 105 7.21 -7.88 -15.89
CA ASN A 105 7.39 -8.57 -14.61
C ASN A 105 7.87 -7.61 -13.52
N TRP A 106 7.49 -7.88 -12.27
CA TRP A 106 8.22 -7.33 -11.13
C TRP A 106 9.70 -7.74 -11.19
N GLY A 107 10.60 -6.96 -10.58
CA GLY A 107 11.99 -7.37 -10.42
C GLY A 107 12.11 -8.63 -9.56
N THR A 108 11.23 -8.76 -8.57
CA THR A 108 10.99 -10.00 -7.82
C THR A 108 9.48 -10.14 -7.63
N ALA A 109 8.93 -11.33 -7.87
CA ALA A 109 7.50 -11.60 -7.76
C ALA A 109 6.90 -11.08 -6.43
N GLY A 110 5.71 -10.50 -6.53
CA GLY A 110 5.03 -9.81 -5.44
C GLY A 110 5.57 -8.42 -5.14
N CYS A 111 6.25 -7.76 -6.09
CA CYS A 111 6.89 -6.46 -5.86
C CYS A 111 7.92 -6.55 -4.71
N ASP A 112 8.88 -7.48 -4.78
CA ASP A 112 9.85 -7.72 -3.69
C ASP A 112 11.28 -7.29 -4.00
N ASN A 113 11.55 -6.69 -5.15
CA ASN A 113 12.87 -6.18 -5.42
C ASN A 113 13.05 -4.80 -4.77
N ALA A 114 13.91 -4.72 -3.76
CA ALA A 114 14.20 -3.49 -3.00
C ALA A 114 14.94 -2.38 -3.79
N ILE A 115 15.26 -2.63 -5.07
CA ILE A 115 15.94 -1.68 -5.96
C ILE A 115 14.99 -1.23 -7.08
N THR A 116 14.19 -2.13 -7.64
CA THR A 116 13.35 -1.82 -8.81
C THR A 116 11.88 -1.71 -8.51
N ASP A 117 11.37 -2.37 -7.46
CA ASP A 117 9.93 -2.49 -7.22
C ASP A 117 9.49 -1.60 -6.06
N TYR A 118 10.20 -1.66 -4.94
CA TYR A 118 10.00 -0.81 -3.77
C TYR A 118 11.35 -0.36 -3.21
N THR A 119 11.36 0.59 -2.28
CA THR A 119 12.55 0.92 -1.49
C THR A 119 12.28 0.80 0.01
N PRO A 120 13.21 0.23 0.80
CA PRO A 120 13.11 0.18 2.25
C PRO A 120 13.63 1.46 2.93
N THR A 121 14.29 2.37 2.21
CA THR A 121 15.04 3.50 2.79
C THR A 121 14.20 4.42 3.68
N ASP A 122 12.97 4.69 3.28
CA ASP A 122 12.03 5.54 4.00
C ASP A 122 10.92 4.74 4.71
N ALA A 123 10.99 3.40 4.67
CA ALA A 123 9.90 2.53 5.09
C ALA A 123 9.52 2.67 6.58
N VAL A 124 8.23 2.60 6.86
CA VAL A 124 7.67 2.74 8.21
C VAL A 124 6.89 1.49 8.57
N ALA A 125 7.19 0.90 9.72
CA ALA A 125 6.49 -0.26 10.25
C ALA A 125 5.69 0.10 11.49
N ILE A 126 4.49 -0.48 11.62
CA ILE A 126 3.67 -0.40 12.83
C ILE A 126 3.25 -1.80 13.26
N SER A 127 3.05 -1.99 14.56
CA SER A 127 2.49 -3.23 15.10
C SER A 127 0.97 -3.19 15.08
N ILE A 128 0.34 -4.21 14.49
CA ILE A 128 -1.11 -4.29 14.35
C ILE A 128 -1.58 -5.60 14.98
N GLY A 129 -2.49 -5.49 15.96
CA GLY A 129 -3.13 -6.63 16.63
C GLY A 129 -4.63 -6.48 16.83
N SER A 130 -5.25 -5.45 16.21
CA SER A 130 -6.68 -5.16 16.33
C SER A 130 -7.24 -4.49 15.08
N ILE A 131 -8.55 -4.56 14.89
CA ILE A 131 -9.27 -3.93 13.76
C ILE A 131 -9.38 -2.40 13.92
N GLY A 132 -10.00 -1.73 12.94
CA GLY A 132 -10.21 -0.28 12.88
C GLY A 132 -9.09 0.46 12.15
N TRP A 133 -9.14 1.79 12.18
CA TRP A 133 -8.14 2.66 11.58
C TRP A 133 -6.73 2.43 12.13
N LYS A 134 -5.76 2.30 11.22
CA LYS A 134 -4.32 2.20 11.49
C LYS A 134 -3.57 3.20 10.66
N ASP A 135 -2.56 3.81 11.27
CA ASP A 135 -1.86 4.97 10.73
C ASP A 135 -0.37 4.69 10.58
N TRP A 136 0.14 4.90 9.36
CA TRP A 136 1.58 4.94 9.07
C TRP A 136 2.00 6.38 8.80
N VAL A 137 2.99 6.89 9.54
CA VAL A 137 3.54 8.23 9.30
C VAL A 137 4.49 8.21 8.11
N ILE A 138 3.96 8.41 6.90
CA ILE A 138 4.70 8.30 5.62
C ILE A 138 5.29 9.64 5.13
N THR A 139 5.66 10.52 6.06
CA THR A 139 6.11 11.89 5.77
C THR A 139 7.26 11.95 4.76
N GLU A 140 8.26 11.07 4.88
CA GLU A 140 9.43 11.08 4.00
C GLU A 140 9.12 10.52 2.60
N GLN A 141 8.19 9.56 2.49
CA GLN A 141 7.69 9.08 1.20
C GLN A 141 6.96 10.20 0.44
N VAL A 142 6.09 10.95 1.13
CA VAL A 142 5.33 12.06 0.51
C VAL A 142 6.25 13.22 0.14
N LYS A 143 7.22 13.59 0.98
CA LYS A 143 8.25 14.58 0.62
C LYS A 143 9.06 14.16 -0.60
N THR A 144 9.44 12.88 -0.67
CA THR A 144 10.17 12.35 -1.83
C THR A 144 9.31 12.42 -3.09
N ALA A 145 8.03 12.04 -3.01
CA ALA A 145 7.10 12.15 -4.13
C ALA A 145 6.92 13.61 -4.60
N GLN A 146 6.79 14.55 -3.65
CA GLN A 146 6.73 15.99 -3.93
C GLN A 146 7.99 16.48 -4.66
N GLY A 147 9.17 16.12 -4.16
CA GLY A 147 10.46 16.54 -4.74
C GLY A 147 10.72 15.97 -6.14
N LEU A 148 10.12 14.83 -6.46
CA LEU A 148 10.19 14.20 -7.78
C LEU A 148 9.03 14.59 -8.70
N GLY A 149 7.98 15.25 -8.19
CA GLY A 149 6.78 15.57 -8.94
C GLY A 149 5.99 14.35 -9.39
N ILE A 150 5.97 13.29 -8.57
CA ILE A 150 5.32 12.01 -8.89
C ILE A 150 4.18 11.70 -7.90
N ASN A 151 3.34 10.72 -8.25
CA ASN A 151 2.30 10.20 -7.36
C ASN A 151 2.89 9.55 -6.10
N VAL A 152 2.08 9.46 -5.05
CA VAL A 152 2.45 8.76 -3.81
C VAL A 152 2.05 7.29 -3.94
N GLY A 153 2.99 6.45 -4.37
CA GLY A 153 2.81 4.99 -4.41
C GLY A 153 3.39 4.30 -3.17
N ILE A 154 2.60 3.45 -2.54
CA ILE A 154 2.93 2.72 -1.32
C ILE A 154 2.67 1.23 -1.52
N ARG A 155 3.66 0.41 -1.14
CA ARG A 155 3.54 -1.02 -0.90
C ARG A 155 3.34 -1.25 0.60
N VAL A 156 2.30 -1.99 0.97
CA VAL A 156 2.08 -2.45 2.34
C VAL A 156 2.35 -3.96 2.41
N ALA A 157 3.26 -4.38 3.28
CA ALA A 157 3.64 -5.78 3.46
C ALA A 157 3.76 -6.15 4.94
N GLY A 158 3.26 -7.33 5.32
CA GLY A 158 3.51 -7.93 6.64
C GLY A 158 4.75 -8.84 6.61
N ALA A 159 5.02 -9.52 7.73
CA ALA A 159 6.07 -10.53 7.78
C ALA A 159 5.82 -11.66 6.77
N THR A 160 6.89 -12.17 6.15
CA THR A 160 6.81 -13.23 5.14
C THR A 160 6.73 -14.63 5.76
N VAL A 161 7.15 -14.79 7.02
CA VAL A 161 6.93 -15.96 7.88
C VAL A 161 7.34 -15.57 9.30
N SER A 162 6.38 -15.38 10.21
CA SER A 162 6.66 -15.26 11.64
C SER A 162 5.81 -16.26 12.42
N GLY A 163 6.43 -17.36 12.84
CA GLY A 163 5.84 -18.34 13.76
C GLY A 163 4.80 -19.31 13.17
N GLY A 164 4.63 -19.39 11.84
CA GLY A 164 3.77 -20.40 11.17
C GLY A 164 2.27 -20.23 11.41
N LEU A 165 1.84 -19.13 12.03
CA LEU A 165 0.44 -18.79 12.24
C LEU A 165 -0.01 -17.78 11.20
N ASN A 166 -1.32 -17.71 10.94
CA ASN A 166 -1.89 -16.67 10.09
C ASN A 166 -1.62 -15.30 10.73
N LYS A 167 -1.03 -14.39 9.95
CA LYS A 167 -0.59 -13.01 10.25
C LYS A 167 -1.07 -12.07 9.15
N ARG A 168 -2.34 -12.20 8.76
CA ARG A 168 -2.95 -11.41 7.70
C ARG A 168 -3.87 -10.33 8.26
N ILE A 169 -3.90 -9.19 7.59
CA ILE A 169 -4.90 -8.15 7.78
C ILE A 169 -5.73 -7.97 6.52
N TYR A 170 -6.98 -7.58 6.71
CA TYR A 170 -7.84 -7.06 5.64
C TYR A 170 -8.10 -5.58 5.92
N ALA A 171 -7.64 -4.74 5.01
CA ALA A 171 -8.03 -3.34 4.95
C ALA A 171 -9.17 -3.19 3.96
N GLN A 172 -9.98 -2.14 4.12
CA GLN A 172 -10.89 -1.74 3.06
C GLN A 172 -10.12 -1.18 1.87
N SER A 173 -10.62 -1.48 0.68
CA SER A 173 -10.12 -0.91 -0.58
C SER A 173 -10.93 0.31 -0.99
N LYS A 174 -10.50 0.99 -2.05
CA LYS A 174 -11.29 2.03 -2.74
C LYS A 174 -12.62 1.52 -3.29
N GLU A 175 -12.73 0.21 -3.53
CA GLU A 175 -13.95 -0.44 -4.03
C GLU A 175 -14.95 -0.74 -2.91
N TYR A 176 -14.61 -0.46 -1.65
CA TYR A 176 -15.53 -0.68 -0.54
C TYR A 176 -16.75 0.25 -0.65
N GLY A 177 -17.95 -0.26 -0.36
CA GLY A 177 -19.21 0.49 -0.59
C GLY A 177 -19.34 1.78 0.22
N THR A 178 -18.77 1.84 1.42
CA THR A 178 -18.86 3.02 2.29
C THR A 178 -17.65 3.93 2.07
N ALA A 179 -17.87 5.11 1.46
CA ALA A 179 -16.78 6.02 1.13
C ALA A 179 -15.91 6.39 2.34
N THR A 180 -16.52 6.71 3.49
CA THR A 180 -15.84 7.13 4.73
C THR A 180 -14.87 6.11 5.30
N ASP A 181 -14.98 4.85 4.90
CA ASP A 181 -14.16 3.77 5.42
C ASP A 181 -13.01 3.39 4.45
N ARG A 182 -12.96 4.00 3.26
CA ARG A 182 -11.92 3.80 2.25
C ARG A 182 -10.61 4.50 2.63
N PRO A 183 -9.47 4.03 2.10
CA PRO A 183 -8.18 4.73 2.21
C PRO A 183 -8.21 6.18 1.69
#